data_AF-A0A943PS36-F1
#
_entry.id   AF-A0A943PS36-F1
#
_cell.length_a   1.000
_cell.length_b   1.000
_cell.length_c   1.000
_cell.angle_alpha   90.00
_cell.angle_beta   90.00
_cell.angle_gamma   90.00
#
_symmetry.space_group_name_H-M   'P 1'
#
loop_
_entity.id
_entity.type
_entity.pdbx_description
1 polymer ?
#
loop_
_entity_poly.entity_id
_entity_poly.type
_entity_poly.pdbx_seq_one_letter_code
_entity_poly.pdbx_strand_id
1 'polypeptide(L)'
;MNKKILTIINSDGTKINYEILNIFKWIKTNKEYIIYTDNTVDLNGNLNVYASIYENNKLVNIETDEEWFQIEKILKNISSGGVV
;
A
#
# COMPACT_ATOMS: atom_id res chain seq x y z
N MET A 1 11.06 -14.37 8.79
CA MET A 1 10.77 -13.11 8.09
C MET A 1 9.90 -12.25 9.00
N ASN A 2 10.32 -11.04 9.34
CA ASN A 2 9.52 -10.14 10.18
C ASN A 2 8.53 -9.39 9.29
N LYS A 3 7.24 -9.74 9.37
CA LYS A 3 6.17 -9.01 8.70
C LYS A 3 5.92 -7.70 9.46
N LYS A 4 5.84 -6.58 8.75
CA LYS A 4 5.41 -5.30 9.31
C LYS A 4 3.88 -5.23 9.22
N ILE A 5 3.24 -4.98 10.36
CA ILE A 5 1.78 -4.89 10.46
C ILE A 5 1.36 -3.44 10.64
N LEU A 6 0.36 -3.03 9.86
CA LEU A 6 -0.36 -1.77 9.99
C LEU A 6 -1.70 -2.06 10.65
N THR A 7 -1.95 -1.49 11.83
CA THR A 7 -3.25 -1.58 12.50
C THR A 7 -4.06 -0.31 12.24
N ILE A 8 -5.16 -0.45 11.52
CA ILE A 8 -6.13 0.62 11.28
C ILE A 8 -7.27 0.47 12.28
N ILE A 9 -7.66 1.58 12.91
CA ILE A 9 -8.80 1.64 13.81
C ILE A 9 -9.92 2.36 13.07
N ASN A 10 -11.00 1.63 12.79
CA ASN A 10 -12.19 2.18 12.17
C ASN A 10 -12.99 3.04 13.16
N SER A 11 -13.96 3.80 12.64
CA SER A 11 -14.80 4.73 13.42
C SER A 11 -15.62 4.04 14.52
N ASP A 12 -15.89 2.75 14.36
CA ASP A 12 -16.60 1.88 15.32
C ASP A 12 -15.67 1.30 16.42
N GLY A 13 -14.36 1.60 16.37
CA GLY A 13 -13.35 1.06 17.27
C GLY A 13 -12.78 -0.30 16.85
N THR A 14 -13.23 -0.86 15.72
CA THR A 14 -12.72 -2.13 15.20
C THR A 14 -11.28 -1.96 14.73
N LYS A 15 -10.41 -2.86 15.19
CA LYS A 15 -9.00 -2.93 14.77
C LYS A 15 -8.86 -3.90 13.62
N ILE A 16 -8.38 -3.43 12.48
CA ILE A 16 -8.07 -4.26 11.32
C ILE A 16 -6.57 -4.22 11.10
N ASN A 17 -5.97 -5.40 10.92
CA ASN A 17 -4.54 -5.55 10.67
C ASN A 17 -4.30 -5.78 9.18
N TYR A 18 -3.37 -5.01 8.63
CA TYR A 18 -2.89 -5.14 7.27
C TYR A 18 -1.40 -5.47 7.28
N GLU A 19 -0.94 -6.22 6.30
CA GLU A 19 0.47 -6.47 6.06
C GLU A 19 1.05 -5.37 5.17
N ILE A 20 2.14 -4.74 5.61
CA ILE A 20 2.83 -3.72 4.84
C ILE A 20 3.73 -4.41 3.82
N LEU A 21 3.47 -4.15 2.53
CA LEU A 21 4.26 -4.65 1.42
C LEU A 21 5.45 -3.74 1.12
N ASN A 22 5.24 -2.42 1.13
CA ASN A 22 6.31 -1.45 0.90
C ASN A 22 5.95 -0.07 1.47
N ILE A 23 6.97 0.72 1.80
CA ILE A 23 6.84 2.13 2.18
C ILE A 23 7.91 2.90 1.41
N PHE A 24 7.51 3.96 0.73
CA PHE A 24 8.45 4.82 0.01
C PHE A 24 8.06 6.29 0.09
N LYS A 25 9.05 7.17 0.02
CA LYS A 25 8.84 8.60 -0.07
C LYS A 25 9.05 9.06 -1.51
N TRP A 26 8.07 9.72 -2.10
CA TRP A 26 8.23 10.28 -3.44
C TRP A 26 8.82 11.69 -3.35
N ILE A 27 10.04 11.84 -3.86
CA ILE A 27 10.80 13.10 -3.77
C ILE A 27 10.05 14.27 -4.42
N LYS A 28 9.30 14.04 -5.51
CA LYS A 28 8.58 15.08 -6.24
C LYS A 28 7.52 15.78 -5.39
N THR A 29 6.73 15.01 -4.64
CA THR A 29 5.63 15.54 -3.81
C THR A 29 6.01 15.66 -2.34
N ASN A 30 7.18 15.12 -1.95
CA ASN A 30 7.64 14.98 -0.57
C ASN A 30 6.68 14.18 0.34
N LYS A 31 5.76 13.42 -0.25
CA LYS A 31 4.78 12.57 0.45
C LYS A 31 5.34 11.16 0.69
N GLU A 32 4.92 10.54 1.79
CA GLU A 32 5.19 9.15 2.10
C GLU A 32 3.99 8.28 1.70
N TYR A 33 4.25 7.20 0.98
CA TYR A 33 3.25 6.27 0.49
C TYR A 33 3.47 4.92 1.14
N ILE A 34 2.37 4.31 1.57
CA ILE A 34 2.33 2.97 2.15
C ILE A 34 1.50 2.06 1.25
N ILE A 35 2.08 0.91 0.91
CA ILE A 35 1.45 -0.15 0.14
C ILE A 35 1.21 -1.32 1.10
N TYR A 36 -0.02 -1.81 1.16
CA TYR A 36 -0.44 -2.81 2.15
C TYR A 36 -1.52 -3.75 1.59
N THR A 37 -1.71 -4.88 2.25
CA THR A 37 -2.70 -5.90 1.89
C THR A 37 -3.41 -6.42 3.12
N ASP A 38 -4.65 -6.84 2.97
CA ASP A 38 -5.40 -7.60 3.98
C ASP A 38 -5.19 -9.13 3.83
N ASN A 39 -4.29 -9.55 2.95
CA ASN A 39 -4.03 -10.94 2.58
C ASN A 39 -5.23 -11.66 1.94
N THR A 40 -6.26 -10.92 1.50
CA THR A 40 -7.34 -11.50 0.70
C THR A 40 -6.96 -11.53 -0.77
N VAL A 41 -7.63 -12.38 -1.55
CA VAL A 41 -7.42 -12.51 -2.99
C VAL A 41 -8.70 -12.19 -3.76
N ASP A 42 -8.56 -11.70 -4.98
CA ASP A 42 -9.66 -11.51 -5.92
C ASP A 42 -10.15 -12.85 -6.50
N LEU A 43 -11.16 -12.80 -7.37
CA LEU A 43 -11.73 -13.98 -8.04
C LEU A 43 -10.74 -14.76 -8.91
N ASN A 44 -9.65 -14.12 -9.33
CA ASN A 44 -8.60 -14.70 -10.16
C ASN A 44 -7.43 -15.25 -9.30
N GLY A 45 -7.50 -15.13 -7.97
CA GLY A 45 -6.45 -15.53 -7.05
C GLY A 45 -5.32 -14.50 -6.90
N ASN A 46 -5.49 -13.27 -7.40
CA ASN A 46 -4.51 -12.21 -7.20
C ASN A 46 -4.67 -11.56 -5.83
N LEU A 47 -3.56 -11.25 -5.17
CA LEU A 47 -3.57 -10.56 -3.88
C LEU A 47 -4.21 -9.17 -4.01
N ASN A 48 -5.13 -8.85 -3.10
CA ASN A 48 -5.70 -7.52 -3.00
C ASN A 48 -4.68 -6.56 -2.39
N VAL A 49 -4.26 -5.55 -3.15
CA VAL A 49 -3.24 -4.57 -2.76
C VAL A 49 -3.85 -3.18 -2.73
N TYR A 50 -3.56 -2.45 -1.66
CA TYR A 50 -4.03 -1.10 -1.39
C TYR A 50 -2.84 -0.16 -1.26
N ALA A 51 -3.06 1.13 -1.54
CA ALA A 51 -2.08 2.18 -1.35
C ALA A 51 -2.72 3.42 -0.73
N SER A 52 -1.97 4.12 0.10
CA SER A 52 -2.40 5.39 0.71
C SER A 52 -1.21 6.29 0.99
N ILE A 53 -1.46 7.59 1.11
CA ILE A 53 -0.48 8.55 1.63
C ILE A 53 -0.48 8.43 3.16
N TYR A 54 0.68 8.30 3.77
CA TYR A 54 0.83 8.34 5.22
C TYR A 54 1.20 9.75 5.67
N GLU A 55 0.29 10.43 6.36
CA GLU A 55 0.50 11.79 6.86
C GLU A 55 -0.18 11.95 8.22
N ASN A 56 0.50 12.60 9.18
CA ASN A 56 -0.05 12.90 10.51
C ASN A 56 -0.66 11.68 11.23
N ASN A 57 0.01 10.52 11.14
CA ASN A 57 -0.46 9.23 11.66
C ASN A 57 -1.83 8.77 11.09
N LYS A 58 -2.15 9.18 9.87
CA LYS A 58 -3.37 8.81 9.15
C LYS A 58 -3.04 8.34 7.74
N LEU A 59 -3.95 7.55 7.19
CA LEU A 59 -3.95 7.18 5.78
C LEU A 59 -4.87 8.12 5.04
N VAL A 60 -4.34 8.75 4.00
CA VAL A 60 -5.04 9.70 3.15
C VAL A 60 -5.14 9.11 1.74
N ASN A 61 -6.27 9.38 1.08
CA ASN A 61 -6.51 8.91 -0.27
C ASN A 61 -5.50 9.51 -1.26
N ILE A 62 -5.16 8.72 -2.27
CA ILE A 62 -4.39 9.18 -3.42
C ILE A 62 -5.39 9.67 -4.46
N GLU A 63 -5.25 10.94 -4.85
CA GLU A 63 -6.26 11.61 -5.68
C GLU A 63 -5.83 11.78 -7.13
N THR A 64 -4.52 11.69 -7.43
CA THR A 64 -4.00 12.01 -8.76
C THR A 64 -3.53 10.78 -9.52
N ASP A 65 -3.79 10.75 -10.84
CA ASP A 65 -3.32 9.69 -11.74
C ASP A 65 -1.79 9.60 -11.77
N GLU A 66 -1.09 10.72 -11.58
CA GLU A 66 0.36 10.74 -11.55
C GLU A 66 0.91 9.98 -10.34
N GLU A 67 0.30 10.15 -9.17
CA GLU A 67 0.65 9.39 -7.97
C GLU A 67 0.37 7.90 -8.16
N TRP A 68 -0.79 7.55 -8.72
CA TRP A 68 -1.12 6.16 -9.04
C TRP A 68 -0.13 5.52 -10.00
N PHE A 69 0.27 6.23 -11.06
CA PHE A 69 1.26 5.76 -12.01
C PHE A 69 2.63 5.44 -11.38
N GLN A 70 3.06 6.24 -10.40
CA GLN A 70 4.31 5.95 -9.66
C GLN A 70 4.20 4.70 -8.79
N ILE A 71 3.06 4.52 -8.13
CA ILE A 71 2.81 3.33 -7.30
C ILE A 71 2.81 2.07 -8.17
N GLU A 72 2.15 2.10 -9.33
CA GLU A 72 2.18 0.99 -10.29
C GLU A 72 3.59 0.65 -10.77
N LYS A 73 4.41 1.66 -11.06
CA LYS A 73 5.82 1.46 -11.42
C LYS A 73 6.59 0.73 -10.33
N ILE A 74 6.39 1.11 -9.07
CA ILE A 74 7.05 0.48 -7.92
C ILE A 74 6.53 -0.95 -7.73
N LEU A 75 5.22 -1.17 -7.82
CA LEU A 75 4.62 -2.50 -7.74
C LEU A 75 5.13 -3.46 -8.83
N LYS A 76 5.31 -2.97 -10.06
CA LYS A 76 5.94 -3.74 -11.14
C LYS A 76 7.37 -4.14 -10.77
N ASN A 77 8.17 -3.22 -10.22
CA ASN A 77 9.53 -3.56 -9.76
C ASN A 77 9.55 -4.60 -8.63
N ILE A 78 8.53 -4.64 -7.76
CA ILE A 78 8.41 -5.63 -6.68
C ILE A 78 7.99 -7.00 -7.24
N SER A 79 7.07 -7.02 -8.20
CA SER A 79 6.50 -8.25 -8.76
C SER A 79 7.42 -8.89 -9.82
N SER A 80 8.19 -8.10 -10.54
CA SER A 80 9.15 -8.55 -11.57
C SER A 80 10.45 -9.15 -10.99
N GLY A 81 10.43 -9.59 -9.72
CA GLY A 81 11.35 -10.61 -9.22
C GLY A 81 11.08 -12.02 -9.76
N GLY A 82 10.10 -12.18 -10.66
CA GLY A 82 9.85 -13.41 -11.40
C GLY A 82 9.39 -13.13 -12.84
N VAL A 83 10.07 -13.76 -13.80
CA VAL A 83 9.76 -13.94 -15.23
C VAL A 83 9.56 -12.68 -16.10
N VAL A 84 10.63 -12.34 -16.84
CA VAL A 84 10.54 -11.93 -18.25
C VAL A 84 10.55 -13.16 -19.14
#